data_AF-A0A7X8Q972-F1
#
_entry.id   AF-A0A7X8Q972-F1
#
_cell.length_a   1.000
_cell.length_b   1.000
_cell.length_c   1.000
_cell.angle_alpha   90.00
_cell.angle_beta   90.00
_cell.angle_gamma   90.00
#
_symmetry.space_group_name_H-M   'P 1'
#
loop_
_entity.id
_entity.type
_entity.pdbx_description
1 polymer ?
#
loop_
_entity_poly.entity_id
_entity_poly.type
_entity_poly.pdbx_seq_one_letter_code
_entity_poly.pdbx_strand_id
1 'polypeptide(L)'
;MNKIILSKLLSLIGFIGAFATPQISSTLIYKGDTISIYLNSLPNEFYKKDKTPFESILTENVFGGKEVCSLTSCGDGYLTTWEISENQLYLTGIYSCCYSEDSIKADLNLLFKEKVINGKVKADWITKKNVQGGKGFIFWNYEMPVFKQEFEFEFFNGKLLKTKTFDNSNSKKSNYTNNEIKLTKFIYSNIEWTNLPIQNDSIRIYVRFSANKNGKIDKVKIIKRSDIKIFNKETVRVIKSIPDWDVVYKKGQFCRQDFFMPIIFSKEIRENFR
;
A
#
# COMPACT_ATOMS: atom_id res chain seq x y z
N MET A 1 -28.47 22.31 -14.52
CA MET A 1 -27.04 22.64 -14.35
C MET A 1 -26.79 22.78 -12.86
N ASN A 2 -26.04 21.85 -12.25
CA ASN A 2 -25.41 21.89 -10.90
C ASN A 2 -25.19 20.44 -10.42
N LYS A 3 -24.19 19.77 -10.99
CA LYS A 3 -23.78 18.40 -10.59
C LYS A 3 -22.36 18.33 -10.01
N ILE A 4 -21.77 19.47 -9.63
CA ILE A 4 -20.31 19.54 -9.38
C ILE A 4 -19.90 19.79 -7.92
N ILE A 5 -20.80 19.97 -6.96
CA ILE A 5 -20.40 20.22 -5.56
C ILE A 5 -20.92 19.12 -4.63
N LEU A 6 -20.40 17.90 -4.76
CA LEU A 6 -20.54 16.88 -3.71
C LEU A 6 -19.22 16.18 -3.37
N SER A 7 -18.10 16.55 -4.02
CA SER A 7 -16.84 15.80 -3.93
C SER A 7 -15.89 16.24 -2.80
N LYS A 8 -16.36 17.02 -1.81
CA LYS A 8 -15.51 17.50 -0.70
C LYS A 8 -16.01 17.11 0.70
N LEU A 9 -16.99 16.20 0.78
CA LEU A 9 -17.75 16.03 2.03
C LEU A 9 -17.17 14.99 3.00
N LEU A 10 -16.42 13.98 2.53
CA LEU A 10 -15.92 12.89 3.38
C LEU A 10 -14.52 12.44 2.98
N SER A 11 -13.50 13.23 3.31
CA SER A 11 -12.13 12.70 3.28
C SER A 11 -11.94 11.74 4.46
N LEU A 12 -11.80 10.45 4.15
CA LEU A 12 -11.25 9.49 5.09
C LEU A 12 -9.75 9.76 5.24
N ILE A 13 -9.34 10.22 6.41
CA ILE A 13 -7.95 10.53 6.70
C ILE A 13 -7.40 9.38 7.56
N GLY A 14 -6.49 8.59 6.99
CA GLY A 14 -5.55 7.79 7.80
C GLY A 14 -4.60 8.74 8.54
N PHE A 15 -4.07 8.33 9.69
CA PHE A 15 -3.16 9.13 10.52
C PHE A 15 -2.17 10.01 9.73
N ILE A 16 -1.96 11.24 10.20
CA ILE A 16 -0.88 12.14 9.78
C ILE A 16 0.42 11.60 10.42
N GLY A 17 1.08 10.68 9.73
CA GLY A 17 2.51 10.40 9.87
C GLY A 17 3.22 10.96 8.63
N ALA A 18 4.55 11.10 8.66
CA ALA A 18 5.31 11.41 7.45
C ALA A 18 4.89 10.43 6.34
N PHE A 19 4.32 10.96 5.25
CA PHE A 19 3.90 10.16 4.10
C PHE A 19 5.16 9.58 3.45
N ALA A 20 5.32 8.27 3.49
CA ALA A 20 6.40 7.59 2.79
C ALA A 20 5.82 7.05 1.50
N THR A 21 6.35 7.45 0.34
CA THR A 21 5.85 6.91 -0.93
C THR A 21 5.94 5.38 -0.90
N PRO A 22 4.87 4.63 -1.26
CA PRO A 22 4.91 3.18 -1.34
C PRO A 22 6.12 2.72 -2.14
N GLN A 23 6.93 1.81 -1.59
CA GLN A 23 8.09 1.32 -2.31
C GLN A 23 7.65 0.36 -3.43
N ILE A 24 8.07 0.62 -4.66
CA ILE A 24 7.87 -0.33 -5.77
C ILE A 24 8.72 -1.58 -5.52
N SER A 25 8.13 -2.75 -5.76
CA SER A 25 8.80 -4.03 -5.52
C SER A 25 9.63 -4.46 -6.72
N SER A 26 10.74 -5.12 -6.44
CA SER A 26 11.42 -5.99 -7.40
C SER A 26 10.59 -7.25 -7.70
N THR A 27 11.04 -8.05 -8.65
CA THR A 27 10.35 -9.28 -9.06
C THR A 27 11.19 -10.51 -8.74
N LEU A 28 10.56 -11.56 -8.23
CA LEU A 28 11.16 -12.87 -7.99
C LEU A 28 10.34 -13.95 -8.70
N ILE A 29 11.01 -14.82 -9.44
CA ILE A 29 10.45 -16.10 -9.89
C ILE A 29 10.79 -17.17 -8.85
N TYR A 30 9.76 -17.78 -8.27
CA TYR A 30 9.90 -18.85 -7.27
C TYR A 30 8.84 -19.93 -7.49
N LYS A 31 9.29 -21.17 -7.71
CA LYS A 31 8.41 -22.32 -7.98
C LYS A 31 7.41 -22.08 -9.11
N GLY A 32 7.85 -21.38 -10.16
CA GLY A 32 7.02 -21.03 -11.33
C GLY A 32 6.11 -19.82 -11.15
N ASP A 33 6.05 -19.24 -9.95
CA ASP A 33 5.25 -18.07 -9.66
C ASP A 33 6.07 -16.77 -9.72
N THR A 34 5.41 -15.69 -10.15
CA THR A 34 5.93 -14.33 -10.05
C THR A 34 5.52 -13.71 -8.71
N ILE A 35 6.52 -13.28 -7.94
CA ILE A 35 6.38 -12.72 -6.59
C ILE A 35 6.94 -11.29 -6.59
N SER A 36 6.16 -10.34 -6.09
CA SER A 36 6.66 -9.02 -5.70
C SER A 36 7.62 -9.20 -4.52
N ILE A 37 8.87 -8.78 -4.63
CA ILE A 37 9.88 -8.94 -3.58
C ILE A 37 10.53 -7.60 -3.22
N TYR A 38 10.78 -7.39 -1.93
CA TYR A 38 11.51 -6.23 -1.42
C TYR A 38 12.99 -6.60 -1.23
N LEU A 39 13.67 -6.79 -2.36
CA LEU A 39 15.09 -7.12 -2.41
C LEU A 39 15.76 -6.34 -3.55
N ASN A 40 16.34 -5.19 -3.22
CA ASN A 40 17.21 -4.42 -4.11
C ASN A 40 18.61 -4.42 -3.47
N SER A 41 19.52 -5.22 -4.01
CA SER A 41 20.87 -5.31 -3.47
C SER A 41 21.82 -5.84 -4.51
N LEU A 42 22.82 -5.04 -4.83
CA LEU A 42 23.95 -5.39 -5.68
C LEU A 42 25.20 -5.56 -4.80
N PRO A 43 26.30 -6.11 -5.35
CA PRO A 43 27.60 -6.04 -4.70
C PRO A 43 28.06 -4.60 -4.39
N ASN A 44 28.89 -4.44 -3.37
CA ASN A 44 29.29 -3.12 -2.85
C ASN A 44 30.02 -2.25 -3.90
N GLU A 45 30.71 -2.86 -4.85
CA GLU A 45 31.42 -2.20 -5.94
C GLU A 45 30.51 -1.41 -6.90
N PHE A 46 29.20 -1.68 -6.91
CA PHE A 46 28.23 -0.95 -7.74
C PHE A 46 27.67 0.31 -7.07
N TYR A 47 28.06 0.60 -5.83
CA TYR A 47 27.62 1.80 -5.13
C TYR A 47 28.74 2.84 -5.02
N LYS A 48 28.38 4.11 -5.18
CA LYS A 48 29.29 5.23 -4.90
C LYS A 48 29.65 5.24 -3.41
N LYS A 49 30.94 5.50 -3.12
CA LYS A 49 31.46 5.62 -1.75
C LYS A 49 31.08 6.97 -1.11
N ASP A 50 31.17 8.03 -1.89
CA ASP A 50 30.81 9.40 -1.48
C ASP A 50 29.47 9.77 -2.12
N LYS A 51 28.48 10.12 -1.28
CA LYS A 51 27.11 10.44 -1.72
C LYS A 51 26.75 11.82 -1.24
N THR A 52 26.35 12.69 -2.16
CA THR A 52 25.63 13.92 -1.82
C THR A 52 24.13 13.60 -1.74
N PRO A 53 23.36 14.36 -0.94
CA PRO A 53 21.91 14.30 -1.04
C PRO A 53 21.50 14.55 -2.50
N PHE A 54 20.56 13.76 -3.02
CA PHE A 54 19.97 13.86 -4.37
C PHE A 54 20.76 13.25 -5.55
N GLU A 55 21.95 12.69 -5.35
CA GLU A 55 22.63 11.92 -6.40
C GLU A 55 22.23 10.44 -6.43
N SER A 56 22.34 9.82 -7.62
CA SER A 56 22.24 8.36 -7.75
C SER A 56 23.26 7.68 -6.84
N ILE A 57 22.80 6.67 -6.10
CA ILE A 57 23.66 5.87 -5.22
C ILE A 57 24.53 4.87 -5.98
N LEU A 58 24.21 4.63 -7.26
CA LEU A 58 24.90 3.68 -8.12
C LEU A 58 26.08 4.35 -8.85
N THR A 59 27.08 3.56 -9.19
CA THR A 59 28.13 3.99 -10.11
C THR A 59 27.56 4.23 -11.52
N GLU A 60 28.10 5.20 -12.25
CA GLU A 60 27.61 5.61 -13.58
C GLU A 60 27.56 4.46 -14.60
N ASN A 61 28.38 3.43 -14.37
CA ASN A 61 28.53 2.31 -15.28
C ASN A 61 27.39 1.28 -15.18
N VAL A 62 26.53 1.31 -14.14
CA VAL A 62 25.47 0.29 -13.99
C VAL A 62 24.51 0.29 -15.18
N PHE A 63 24.12 1.47 -15.68
CA PHE A 63 23.27 1.60 -16.87
C PHE A 63 24.06 2.03 -18.12
N GLY A 64 25.38 1.85 -18.12
CA GLY A 64 26.25 2.20 -19.26
C GLY A 64 26.22 3.68 -19.61
N GLY A 65 26.19 4.57 -18.61
CA GLY A 65 26.15 6.02 -18.80
C GLY A 65 24.80 6.59 -19.23
N LYS A 66 23.75 5.77 -19.32
CA LYS A 66 22.39 6.25 -19.60
C LYS A 66 21.81 6.96 -18.37
N GLU A 67 21.17 8.10 -18.61
CA GLU A 67 20.37 8.79 -17.61
C GLU A 67 19.09 7.98 -17.34
N VAL A 68 18.88 7.59 -16.08
CA VAL A 68 17.69 6.86 -15.64
C VAL A 68 16.76 7.79 -14.88
N CYS A 69 15.46 7.54 -14.98
CA CYS A 69 14.48 8.31 -14.23
C CYS A 69 14.69 8.17 -12.71
N SER A 70 14.14 9.12 -11.95
CA SER A 70 14.06 9.05 -10.49
C SER A 70 12.60 9.01 -10.05
N LEU A 71 12.26 8.04 -9.19
CA LEU A 71 10.93 7.92 -8.57
C LEU A 71 11.09 7.92 -7.05
N THR A 72 10.24 8.68 -6.36
CA THR A 72 10.22 8.70 -4.88
C THR A 72 9.83 7.35 -4.28
N SER A 73 9.12 6.51 -5.04
CA SER A 73 8.77 5.12 -4.71
C SER A 73 9.91 4.12 -4.91
N CYS A 74 11.01 4.55 -5.53
CA CYS A 74 12.16 3.70 -5.88
C CYS A 74 13.44 4.26 -5.27
N GLY A 75 13.52 4.26 -3.93
CA GLY A 75 14.60 4.92 -3.20
C GLY A 75 16.01 4.45 -3.54
N ASP A 76 16.17 3.21 -4.02
CA ASP A 76 17.47 2.68 -4.45
C ASP A 76 17.88 3.14 -5.85
N GLY A 77 16.96 3.70 -6.64
CA GLY A 77 17.22 4.14 -8.02
C GLY A 77 17.27 3.02 -9.07
N TYR A 78 16.91 1.79 -8.70
CA TYR A 78 16.79 0.65 -9.62
C TYR A 78 15.86 -0.42 -9.05
N LEU A 79 15.40 -1.29 -9.96
CA LEU A 79 14.71 -2.53 -9.65
C LEU A 79 15.55 -3.73 -10.09
N THR A 80 15.30 -4.87 -9.48
CA THR A 80 15.96 -6.13 -9.80
C THR A 80 14.94 -7.21 -10.13
N THR A 81 15.34 -8.14 -11.00
CA THR A 81 14.63 -9.39 -11.19
C THR A 81 15.48 -10.53 -10.66
N TRP A 82 14.84 -11.45 -9.97
CA TRP A 82 15.47 -12.58 -9.30
C TRP A 82 14.80 -13.88 -9.72
N GLU A 83 15.56 -14.96 -9.59
CA GLU A 83 15.03 -16.32 -9.67
C GLU A 83 15.62 -17.17 -8.54
N ILE A 84 14.79 -17.99 -7.91
CA ILE A 84 15.27 -19.07 -7.04
C ILE A 84 15.14 -20.39 -7.80
N SER A 85 16.27 -21.04 -8.03
CA SER A 85 16.36 -22.40 -8.58
C SER A 85 17.31 -23.23 -7.73
N GLU A 86 16.94 -24.48 -7.43
CA GLU A 86 17.77 -25.40 -6.60
C GLU A 86 18.27 -24.77 -5.28
N ASN A 87 17.38 -24.04 -4.58
CA ASN A 87 17.69 -23.28 -3.35
C ASN A 87 18.80 -22.22 -3.49
N GLN A 88 19.16 -21.83 -4.72
CA GLN A 88 20.08 -20.73 -4.99
C GLN A 88 19.30 -19.54 -5.56
N LEU A 89 19.58 -18.36 -5.02
CA LEU A 89 19.12 -17.08 -5.57
C LEU A 89 20.05 -16.63 -6.69
N TYR A 90 19.45 -16.21 -7.79
CA TYR A 90 20.11 -15.66 -8.96
C TYR A 90 19.55 -14.28 -9.28
N LEU A 91 20.44 -13.32 -9.54
CA LEU A 91 20.08 -12.07 -10.19
C LEU A 91 19.89 -12.34 -11.68
N THR A 92 18.76 -11.91 -12.23
CA THR A 92 18.39 -12.11 -13.64
C THR A 92 18.25 -10.80 -14.40
N GLY A 93 18.28 -9.66 -13.72
CA GLY A 93 18.25 -8.34 -14.37
C GLY A 93 18.25 -7.19 -13.38
N ILE A 94 18.68 -6.03 -13.89
CA ILE A 94 18.67 -4.74 -13.18
C ILE A 94 18.02 -3.73 -14.14
N TYR A 95 17.03 -3.00 -13.65
CA TYR A 95 16.16 -2.16 -14.44
C TYR A 95 16.09 -0.76 -13.84
N SER A 96 15.90 0.24 -14.71
CA SER A 96 15.45 1.55 -14.28
C SER A 96 14.12 1.44 -13.55
N CYS A 97 13.88 2.33 -12.59
CA CYS A 97 12.60 2.41 -11.89
C CYS A 97 11.42 2.71 -12.83
N CYS A 98 11.68 3.36 -13.98
CA CYS A 98 10.68 3.66 -15.02
C CYS A 98 10.88 2.80 -16.27
N TYR A 99 11.31 1.54 -16.13
CA TYR A 99 11.56 0.66 -17.27
C TYR A 99 10.41 0.61 -18.29
N SER A 100 9.16 0.73 -17.84
CA SER A 100 7.99 0.78 -18.73
C SER A 100 7.96 2.00 -19.67
N GLU A 101 8.65 3.07 -19.31
CA GLU A 101 8.69 4.33 -20.05
C GLU A 101 10.02 4.48 -20.80
N ASP A 102 11.14 4.21 -20.14
CA ASP A 102 12.48 4.44 -20.69
C ASP A 102 13.11 3.20 -21.35
N SER A 103 12.58 2.00 -21.07
CA SER A 103 13.14 0.71 -21.51
C SER A 103 14.62 0.50 -21.14
N ILE A 104 15.11 1.17 -20.08
CA ILE A 104 16.50 1.10 -19.64
C ILE A 104 16.72 -0.07 -18.68
N LYS A 105 17.62 -0.98 -19.07
CA LYS A 105 18.13 -2.07 -18.23
C LYS A 105 19.65 -2.16 -18.32
N ALA A 106 20.27 -2.67 -17.26
CA ALA A 106 21.70 -2.91 -17.22
C ALA A 106 22.10 -4.12 -18.08
N ASP A 107 23.34 -4.12 -18.57
CA ASP A 107 23.95 -5.29 -19.22
C ASP A 107 24.69 -6.14 -18.17
N LEU A 108 24.11 -7.29 -17.81
CA LEU A 108 24.73 -8.17 -16.83
C LEU A 108 26.08 -8.73 -17.31
N ASN A 109 26.27 -8.97 -18.60
CA ASN A 109 27.54 -9.50 -19.13
C ASN A 109 28.66 -8.47 -18.96
N LEU A 110 28.34 -7.19 -19.15
CA LEU A 110 29.29 -6.09 -18.93
C LEU A 110 29.63 -5.96 -17.42
N LEU A 111 28.61 -6.01 -16.57
CA LEU A 111 28.76 -5.75 -15.13
C LEU A 111 29.40 -6.92 -14.37
N PHE A 112 29.04 -8.15 -14.70
CA PHE A 112 29.39 -9.35 -13.94
C PHE A 112 30.32 -10.31 -14.70
N LYS A 113 30.56 -10.08 -16.00
CA LYS A 113 31.53 -10.82 -16.83
C LYS A 113 31.35 -12.34 -16.70
N GLU A 114 32.42 -13.06 -16.38
CA GLU A 114 32.45 -14.52 -16.21
C GLU A 114 31.50 -15.06 -15.14
N LYS A 115 30.98 -14.21 -14.25
CA LYS A 115 29.97 -14.61 -13.26
C LYS A 115 28.57 -14.81 -13.86
N VAL A 116 28.34 -14.34 -15.10
CA VAL A 116 27.09 -14.58 -15.82
C VAL A 116 27.11 -15.97 -16.45
N ILE A 117 26.22 -16.84 -16.00
CA ILE A 117 26.04 -18.18 -16.55
C ILE A 117 24.59 -18.30 -17.00
N ASN A 118 24.37 -18.56 -18.29
CA ASN A 118 23.03 -18.65 -18.90
C ASN A 118 22.15 -17.41 -18.60
N GLY A 119 22.74 -16.21 -18.65
CA GLY A 119 22.04 -14.96 -18.39
C GLY A 119 21.72 -14.67 -16.91
N LYS A 120 22.28 -15.45 -15.98
CA LYS A 120 22.02 -15.35 -14.53
C LYS A 120 23.32 -15.17 -13.76
N VAL A 121 23.25 -14.45 -12.64
CA VAL A 121 24.38 -14.28 -11.72
C VAL A 121 24.03 -14.88 -10.37
N LYS A 122 24.86 -15.79 -9.85
CA LYS A 122 24.68 -16.31 -8.48
C LYS A 122 24.79 -15.17 -7.46
N ALA A 123 23.76 -15.02 -6.65
CA ALA A 123 23.63 -13.91 -5.71
C ALA A 123 24.37 -14.15 -4.39
N ASP A 124 25.64 -14.57 -4.44
CA ASP A 124 26.38 -15.05 -3.27
C ASP A 124 26.71 -13.93 -2.25
N TRP A 125 26.48 -12.66 -2.61
CA TRP A 125 26.57 -11.51 -1.72
C TRP A 125 25.31 -11.30 -0.85
N ILE A 126 24.24 -12.06 -1.09
CA ILE A 126 22.96 -11.89 -0.38
C ILE A 126 22.91 -12.72 0.89
N THR A 127 22.98 -12.05 2.04
CA THR A 127 22.73 -12.63 3.36
C THR A 127 21.70 -11.77 4.11
N LYS A 128 20.45 -12.23 4.19
CA LYS A 128 19.30 -11.48 4.76
C LYS A 128 18.27 -12.44 5.38
N LYS A 129 17.76 -12.12 6.59
CA LYS A 129 16.85 -13.01 7.34
C LYS A 129 15.35 -12.81 7.10
N ASN A 130 14.92 -11.64 6.63
CA ASN A 130 13.51 -11.26 6.55
C ASN A 130 13.20 -10.57 5.21
N VAL A 131 13.53 -11.20 4.09
CA VAL A 131 13.19 -10.66 2.78
C VAL A 131 11.71 -10.90 2.53
N GLN A 132 10.93 -9.82 2.45
CA GLN A 132 9.48 -9.90 2.30
C GLN A 132 9.09 -10.03 0.83
N GLY A 133 8.07 -10.84 0.55
CA GLY A 133 7.44 -10.89 -0.76
C GLY A 133 5.94 -11.12 -0.71
N GLY A 134 5.28 -10.93 -1.84
CA GLY A 134 3.83 -11.04 -1.97
C GLY A 134 3.36 -11.49 -3.35
N LYS A 135 2.26 -12.24 -3.40
CA LYS A 135 1.63 -12.75 -4.62
C LYS A 135 0.12 -12.52 -4.56
N GLY A 136 -0.46 -12.17 -5.72
CA GLY A 136 -1.90 -11.95 -5.86
C GLY A 136 -2.34 -10.69 -5.12
N PHE A 137 -1.91 -9.53 -5.63
CA PHE A 137 -2.32 -8.23 -5.11
C PHE A 137 -3.85 -8.15 -4.99
N ILE A 138 -4.34 -7.63 -3.86
CA ILE A 138 -5.77 -7.45 -3.58
C ILE A 138 -6.11 -5.96 -3.64
N PHE A 139 -5.49 -5.14 -2.77
CA PHE A 139 -5.68 -3.70 -2.74
C PHE A 139 -4.56 -3.01 -1.96
N TRP A 140 -4.47 -1.68 -2.09
CA TRP A 140 -3.64 -0.83 -1.26
C TRP A 140 -4.35 -0.52 0.06
N ASN A 141 -3.74 -0.91 1.18
CA ASN A 141 -4.15 -0.50 2.52
C ASN A 141 -3.28 0.67 2.97
N TYR A 142 -3.79 1.89 2.82
CA TYR A 142 -3.00 3.12 2.83
C TYR A 142 -1.88 3.01 1.79
N GLU A 143 -0.62 3.00 2.22
CA GLU A 143 0.57 2.93 1.36
C GLU A 143 1.17 1.53 1.25
N MET A 144 0.54 0.53 1.90
CA MET A 144 1.05 -0.84 1.93
C MET A 144 0.19 -1.76 1.06
N PRO A 145 0.78 -2.53 0.13
CA PRO A 145 0.01 -3.48 -0.67
C PRO A 145 -0.45 -4.64 0.21
N VAL A 146 -1.67 -5.10 -0.01
CA VAL A 146 -2.22 -6.33 0.58
C VAL A 146 -2.20 -7.40 -0.49
N PHE A 147 -1.48 -8.49 -0.23
CA PHE A 147 -1.39 -9.64 -1.11
C PHE A 147 -2.20 -10.80 -0.56
N LYS A 148 -2.76 -11.64 -1.44
CA LYS A 148 -3.44 -12.90 -1.09
C LYS A 148 -2.49 -13.86 -0.38
N GLN A 149 -1.22 -13.87 -0.78
CA GLN A 149 -0.18 -14.66 -0.15
C GLN A 149 1.04 -13.80 0.12
N GLU A 150 1.58 -13.88 1.34
CA GLU A 150 2.82 -13.21 1.74
C GLU A 150 3.91 -14.25 2.03
N PHE A 151 5.15 -13.84 1.82
CA PHE A 151 6.34 -14.66 1.99
C PHE A 151 7.37 -13.94 2.85
N GLU A 152 8.11 -14.72 3.65
CA GLU A 152 9.37 -14.30 4.26
C GLU A 152 10.45 -15.29 3.83
N PHE A 153 11.47 -14.80 3.15
CA PHE A 153 12.65 -15.56 2.73
C PHE A 153 13.85 -15.22 3.61
N GLU A 154 14.61 -16.25 3.95
CA GLU A 154 15.93 -16.13 4.60
C GLU A 154 16.99 -16.67 3.65
N PHE A 155 18.00 -15.84 3.36
CA PHE A 155 19.12 -16.17 2.51
C PHE A 155 20.44 -16.05 3.29
N PHE A 156 21.36 -16.95 2.99
CA PHE A 156 22.76 -16.87 3.43
C PHE A 156 23.66 -17.20 2.25
N ASN A 157 24.52 -16.24 1.86
CA ASN A 157 25.36 -16.32 0.67
C ASN A 157 24.58 -16.78 -0.57
N GLY A 158 23.41 -16.17 -0.81
CA GLY A 158 22.53 -16.49 -1.92
C GLY A 158 21.76 -17.81 -1.78
N LYS A 159 22.05 -18.67 -0.80
CA LYS A 159 21.29 -19.89 -0.54
C LYS A 159 20.01 -19.60 0.23
N LEU A 160 18.88 -20.08 -0.27
CA LEU A 160 17.60 -20.06 0.43
C LEU A 160 17.64 -21.05 1.60
N LEU A 161 17.66 -20.53 2.82
CA LEU A 161 17.66 -21.35 4.03
C LEU A 161 16.25 -21.66 4.52
N LYS A 162 15.36 -20.67 4.44
CA LYS A 162 14.01 -20.78 4.99
C LYS A 162 13.02 -19.96 4.17
N THR A 163 11.81 -20.49 4.07
CA THR A 163 10.63 -19.77 3.57
C THR A 163 9.52 -19.90 4.59
N LYS A 164 8.90 -18.78 4.96
CA LYS A 164 7.57 -18.78 5.58
C LYS A 164 6.57 -18.26 4.57
N THR A 165 5.36 -18.82 4.63
CA THR A 165 4.26 -18.45 3.75
C THR A 165 3.03 -18.19 4.60
N PHE A 166 2.30 -17.13 4.25
CA PHE A 166 1.12 -16.69 4.98
C PHE A 166 -0.05 -16.53 4.02
N ASP A 167 -1.21 -17.02 4.43
CA ASP A 167 -2.46 -16.87 3.70
C ASP A 167 -3.24 -15.67 4.22
N ASN A 168 -3.42 -14.67 3.37
CA ASN A 168 -4.20 -13.47 3.64
C ASN A 168 -5.44 -13.39 2.75
N SER A 169 -5.88 -14.51 2.17
CA SER A 169 -7.02 -14.58 1.24
C SER A 169 -8.35 -14.12 1.84
N ASN A 170 -8.47 -14.10 3.17
CA ASN A 170 -9.62 -13.53 3.89
C ASN A 170 -9.63 -11.98 3.89
N SER A 171 -8.60 -11.33 3.33
CA SER A 171 -8.63 -9.88 3.11
C SER A 171 -9.62 -9.51 2.03
N LYS A 172 -10.36 -8.43 2.23
CA LYS A 172 -11.31 -7.90 1.24
C LYS A 172 -11.36 -6.38 1.28
N LYS A 173 -11.53 -5.79 0.10
CA LYS A 173 -11.85 -4.37 -0.07
C LYS A 173 -13.37 -4.21 -0.07
N SER A 174 -13.89 -3.33 0.77
CA SER A 174 -15.30 -2.96 0.76
C SER A 174 -15.62 -2.10 -0.45
N ASN A 175 -16.80 -2.31 -1.02
CA ASN A 175 -17.30 -1.44 -2.08
C ASN A 175 -17.56 0.00 -1.59
N TYR A 176 -17.74 0.20 -0.27
CA TYR A 176 -17.90 1.52 0.31
C TYR A 176 -16.59 2.30 0.39
N THR A 177 -15.48 1.64 0.72
CA THR A 177 -14.15 2.28 0.76
C THR A 177 -13.56 2.47 -0.64
N ASN A 178 -14.00 1.67 -1.62
CA ASN A 178 -13.60 1.81 -3.01
C ASN A 178 -14.40 2.89 -3.78
N ASN A 179 -15.55 3.31 -3.26
CA ASN A 179 -16.43 4.28 -3.93
C ASN A 179 -16.95 5.32 -2.92
N GLU A 180 -16.26 6.46 -2.85
CA GLU A 180 -16.59 7.56 -1.94
C GLU A 180 -18.01 8.09 -2.15
N ILE A 181 -18.50 8.14 -3.40
CA ILE A 181 -19.87 8.57 -3.73
C ILE A 181 -20.89 7.61 -3.12
N LYS A 182 -20.65 6.30 -3.23
CA LYS A 182 -21.52 5.27 -2.65
C LYS A 182 -21.55 5.35 -1.13
N LEU A 183 -20.40 5.54 -0.49
CA LEU A 183 -20.31 5.72 0.95
C LEU A 183 -21.03 6.99 1.42
N THR A 184 -20.76 8.12 0.77
CA THR A 184 -21.41 9.40 1.05
C THR A 184 -22.91 9.30 0.91
N LYS A 185 -23.40 8.75 -0.21
CA LYS A 185 -24.83 8.53 -0.44
C LYS A 185 -25.43 7.63 0.63
N PHE A 186 -24.77 6.53 0.96
CA PHE A 186 -25.26 5.61 1.99
C PHE A 186 -25.38 6.32 3.34
N ILE A 187 -24.34 7.01 3.80
CA ILE A 187 -24.35 7.71 5.08
C ILE A 187 -25.53 8.69 5.10
N TYR A 188 -25.56 9.65 4.18
CA TYR A 188 -26.52 10.75 4.27
C TYR A 188 -27.97 10.36 3.99
N SER A 189 -28.21 9.34 3.15
CA SER A 189 -29.57 8.81 2.93
C SER A 189 -30.08 7.98 4.10
N ASN A 190 -29.19 7.48 4.96
CA ASN A 190 -29.56 6.71 6.15
C ASN A 190 -29.63 7.56 7.41
N ILE A 191 -29.31 8.86 7.36
CA ILE A 191 -29.47 9.76 8.51
C ILE A 191 -30.96 10.02 8.76
N GLU A 192 -31.38 9.92 10.03
CA GLU A 192 -32.74 10.23 10.46
C GLU A 192 -32.96 11.74 10.61
N TRP A 193 -32.94 12.46 9.48
CA TRP A 193 -32.99 13.92 9.44
C TRP A 193 -34.21 14.52 10.16
N THR A 194 -35.35 13.82 10.17
CA THR A 194 -36.57 14.24 10.86
C THR A 194 -36.42 14.33 12.38
N ASN A 195 -35.52 13.52 12.96
CA ASN A 195 -35.25 13.46 14.40
C ASN A 195 -34.19 14.47 14.85
N LEU A 196 -33.56 15.19 13.91
CA LEU A 196 -32.50 16.15 14.20
C LEU A 196 -33.02 17.61 14.15
N PRO A 197 -32.66 18.45 15.12
CA PRO A 197 -33.02 19.86 15.11
C PRO A 197 -32.42 20.55 13.89
N ILE A 198 -33.13 21.52 13.33
CA ILE A 198 -32.59 22.38 12.26
C ILE A 198 -31.52 23.28 12.89
N GLN A 199 -30.40 23.46 12.19
CA GLN A 199 -29.29 24.29 12.64
C GLN A 199 -28.91 25.25 11.52
N ASN A 200 -28.58 26.49 11.89
CA ASN A 200 -28.12 27.49 10.95
C ASN A 200 -26.67 27.20 10.52
N ASP A 201 -25.82 26.84 11.49
CA ASP A 201 -24.43 26.52 11.25
C ASP A 201 -24.20 25.02 10.99
N SER A 202 -23.14 24.72 10.23
CA SER A 202 -22.74 23.33 9.99
C SER A 202 -22.17 22.69 11.25
N ILE A 203 -22.65 21.50 11.60
CA ILE A 203 -22.10 20.69 12.69
C ILE A 203 -21.15 19.66 12.08
N ARG A 204 -19.90 19.61 12.57
CA ARG A 204 -18.89 18.64 12.14
C ARG A 204 -18.50 17.74 13.31
N ILE A 205 -18.78 16.45 13.19
CA ILE A 205 -18.42 15.43 14.19
C ILE A 205 -17.36 14.52 13.58
N TYR A 206 -16.26 14.32 14.28
CA TYR A 206 -15.17 13.46 13.81
C TYR A 206 -15.24 12.13 14.57
N VAL A 207 -15.28 11.03 13.82
CA VAL A 207 -15.28 9.69 14.38
C VAL A 207 -14.00 8.95 14.03
N ARG A 208 -13.54 8.11 14.97
CA ARG A 208 -12.64 6.99 14.74
C ARG A 208 -13.46 5.72 14.82
N PHE A 209 -13.33 4.83 13.84
CA PHE A 209 -14.03 3.56 13.85
C PHE A 209 -13.19 2.44 13.23
N SER A 210 -13.54 1.20 13.54
CA SER A 210 -12.88 0.04 12.96
C SER A 210 -13.84 -1.14 12.84
N ALA A 211 -13.65 -1.90 11.77
CA ALA A 211 -14.41 -3.12 11.53
C ALA A 211 -13.79 -4.33 12.21
N ASN A 212 -14.59 -5.36 12.44
CA ASN A 212 -14.14 -6.68 12.86
C ASN A 212 -13.73 -7.56 11.66
N LYS A 213 -13.32 -8.81 11.95
CA LYS A 213 -12.89 -9.78 10.93
C LYS A 213 -13.95 -10.13 9.87
N ASN A 214 -15.22 -9.81 10.12
CA ASN A 214 -16.32 -10.05 9.18
C ASN A 214 -16.62 -8.81 8.30
N GLY A 215 -15.93 -7.69 8.52
CA GLY A 215 -16.16 -6.42 7.83
C GLY A 215 -17.31 -5.59 8.42
N LYS A 216 -17.76 -5.88 9.65
CA LYS A 216 -18.80 -5.08 10.32
C LYS A 216 -18.17 -4.06 11.24
N ILE A 217 -18.65 -2.81 11.18
CA ILE A 217 -18.21 -1.74 12.09
C ILE A 217 -18.89 -1.90 13.44
N ASP A 218 -18.13 -2.40 14.41
CA ASP A 218 -18.56 -2.67 15.79
C ASP A 218 -17.90 -1.71 16.79
N LYS A 219 -16.78 -1.08 16.44
CA LYS A 219 -16.12 -0.04 17.25
C LYS A 219 -16.24 1.33 16.60
N VAL A 220 -16.84 2.27 17.33
CA VAL A 220 -16.95 3.69 16.94
C VAL A 220 -16.68 4.56 18.16
N LYS A 221 -15.80 5.55 18.03
CA LYS A 221 -15.46 6.55 19.05
C LYS A 221 -15.54 7.93 18.42
N ILE A 222 -16.26 8.84 19.07
CA ILE A 222 -16.26 10.26 18.69
C ILE A 222 -14.97 10.90 19.20
N ILE A 223 -14.18 11.47 18.29
CA ILE A 223 -12.94 12.19 18.58
C ILE A 223 -13.23 13.68 18.78
N LYS A 224 -14.09 14.27 17.94
CA LYS A 224 -14.61 15.63 18.10
C LYS A 224 -16.13 15.60 18.07
N ARG A 225 -16.74 16.05 19.17
CA ARG A 225 -18.19 16.01 19.41
C ARG A 225 -18.86 17.35 19.12
N SER A 226 -20.16 17.31 18.84
CA SER A 226 -21.05 18.47 18.96
C SER A 226 -21.53 18.62 20.40
N ASP A 227 -21.84 19.84 20.84
CA ASP A 227 -22.51 20.07 22.13
C ASP A 227 -23.97 19.59 22.12
N ILE A 228 -24.56 19.50 20.92
CA ILE A 228 -25.92 19.01 20.74
C ILE A 228 -25.88 17.48 20.61
N LYS A 229 -26.14 16.80 21.73
CA LYS A 229 -25.93 15.34 21.91
C LYS A 229 -26.64 14.45 20.87
N ILE A 230 -27.78 14.86 20.32
CA ILE A 230 -28.54 14.04 19.35
C ILE A 230 -27.74 13.77 18.06
N PHE A 231 -26.96 14.75 17.57
CA PHE A 231 -26.10 14.56 16.40
C PHE A 231 -24.98 13.56 16.65
N ASN A 232 -24.41 13.56 17.86
CA ASN A 232 -23.41 12.57 18.25
C ASN A 232 -23.96 11.14 18.24
N LYS A 233 -25.17 10.94 18.78
CA LYS A 233 -25.84 9.63 18.79
C LYS A 233 -26.12 9.16 17.37
N GLU A 234 -26.62 10.06 16.53
CA GLU A 234 -26.96 9.75 15.14
C GLU A 234 -25.74 9.40 14.30
N THR A 235 -24.63 10.15 14.47
CA THR A 235 -23.34 9.81 13.87
C THR A 235 -22.89 8.40 14.22
N VAL A 236 -22.98 7.99 15.49
CA VAL A 236 -22.58 6.62 15.88
C VAL A 236 -23.50 5.56 15.25
N ARG A 237 -24.82 5.81 15.21
CA ARG A 237 -25.80 4.91 14.60
C ARG A 237 -25.54 4.70 13.11
N VAL A 238 -25.43 5.79 12.35
CA VAL A 238 -25.26 5.71 10.89
C VAL A 238 -23.93 5.05 10.51
N ILE A 239 -22.84 5.33 11.24
CA ILE A 239 -21.55 4.68 11.02
C ILE A 239 -21.61 3.17 11.28
N LYS A 240 -22.24 2.75 12.39
CA LYS A 240 -22.42 1.32 12.69
C LYS A 240 -23.34 0.61 11.69
N SER A 241 -24.22 1.35 11.01
CA SER A 241 -25.15 0.80 10.01
C SER A 241 -24.50 0.49 8.67
N ILE A 242 -23.26 0.95 8.43
CA ILE A 242 -22.55 0.66 7.17
C ILE A 242 -22.40 -0.86 7.02
N PRO A 243 -22.93 -1.46 5.93
CA PRO A 243 -23.09 -2.91 5.85
C PRO A 243 -21.77 -3.68 5.75
N ASP A 244 -20.73 -3.10 5.17
CA ASP A 244 -19.47 -3.80 4.92
C ASP A 244 -18.29 -2.82 4.89
N TRP A 245 -17.15 -3.27 5.39
CA TRP A 245 -15.93 -2.49 5.49
C TRP A 245 -14.69 -3.34 5.18
N ASP A 246 -13.56 -2.68 4.95
CA ASP A 246 -12.29 -3.33 4.64
C ASP A 246 -11.89 -4.32 5.73
N VAL A 247 -11.44 -5.50 5.30
CA VAL A 247 -10.82 -6.52 6.16
C VAL A 247 -9.43 -6.77 5.65
N VAL A 248 -8.44 -6.66 6.53
CA VAL A 248 -7.02 -6.82 6.19
C VAL A 248 -6.45 -7.95 7.01
N TYR A 249 -5.80 -8.90 6.34
CA TYR A 249 -4.92 -9.88 6.96
C TYR A 249 -3.48 -9.56 6.57
N LYS A 250 -2.57 -9.63 7.55
CA LYS A 250 -1.13 -9.56 7.36
C LYS A 250 -0.50 -10.73 8.07
N LYS A 251 0.43 -11.41 7.40
CA LYS A 251 1.08 -12.63 7.90
C LYS A 251 0.08 -13.65 8.49
N GLY A 252 -1.07 -13.81 7.85
CA GLY A 252 -2.13 -14.75 8.26
C GLY A 252 -2.97 -14.28 9.44
N GLN A 253 -2.76 -13.07 9.95
CA GLN A 253 -3.46 -12.53 11.12
C GLN A 253 -4.35 -11.36 10.74
N PHE A 254 -5.57 -11.35 11.29
CA PHE A 254 -6.49 -10.22 11.14
C PHE A 254 -5.89 -8.96 11.76
N CYS A 255 -5.74 -7.91 10.96
CA CYS A 255 -5.27 -6.60 11.37
C CYS A 255 -6.44 -5.62 11.41
N ARG A 256 -6.85 -5.25 12.63
CA ARG A 256 -7.89 -4.25 12.82
C ARG A 256 -7.35 -2.85 12.52
N GLN A 257 -7.95 -2.19 11.53
CA GLN A 257 -7.54 -0.84 11.11
C GLN A 257 -8.52 0.22 11.60
N ASP A 258 -7.97 1.35 12.06
CA ASP A 258 -8.74 2.52 12.47
C ASP A 258 -8.89 3.52 11.33
N PHE A 259 -10.13 3.92 11.10
CA PHE A 259 -10.53 4.88 10.10
C PHE A 259 -11.04 6.14 10.77
N PHE A 260 -10.69 7.30 10.22
CA PHE A 260 -11.17 8.59 10.69
C PHE A 260 -12.01 9.25 9.63
N MET A 261 -13.17 9.75 10.03
CA MET A 261 -14.11 10.34 9.09
C MET A 261 -14.89 11.48 9.75
N PRO A 262 -14.96 12.66 9.11
CA PRO A 262 -15.89 13.68 9.52
C PRO A 262 -17.30 13.36 9.01
N ILE A 263 -18.30 13.48 9.88
CA ILE A 263 -19.72 13.54 9.51
C ILE A 263 -20.17 14.98 9.66
N ILE A 264 -20.65 15.55 8.56
CA ILE A 264 -21.10 16.94 8.48
C ILE A 264 -22.62 16.96 8.40
N PHE A 265 -23.26 17.71 9.29
CA PHE A 265 -24.68 18.05 9.22
C PHE A 265 -24.79 19.52 8.84
N SER A 266 -25.47 19.80 7.73
CA SER A 266 -25.75 21.17 7.27
C SER A 266 -27.14 21.22 6.64
N LYS A 267 -27.69 22.43 6.50
CA LYS A 267 -28.96 22.65 5.79
C LYS A 267 -28.91 22.13 4.35
N GLU A 268 -27.83 22.43 3.63
CA GLU A 268 -27.61 21.96 2.25
C GLU A 268 -27.64 20.43 2.13
N ILE A 269 -26.90 19.72 2.99
CA ILE A 269 -26.90 18.24 2.97
C ILE A 269 -28.28 17.71 3.31
N ARG A 270 -28.94 18.31 4.31
CA ARG A 270 -30.30 17.91 4.70
C ARG A 270 -31.28 18.08 3.55
N GLU A 271 -31.23 19.17 2.81
CA GLU A 271 -32.11 19.41 1.65
C GLU A 271 -31.87 18.42 0.51
N ASN A 272 -30.64 17.94 0.34
CA ASN A 272 -30.29 16.97 -0.70
C ASN A 272 -30.65 15.51 -0.36
N PHE A 273 -30.83 15.18 0.92
CA PHE A 273 -30.97 13.78 1.39
C PHE A 273 -32.18 13.52 2.31
N ARG A 274 -33.01 14.53 2.57
CA ARG A 274 -34.30 14.40 3.25
C ARG A 274 -35.38 13.98 2.26
#